data_AF-A0A932XGW4-F1
#
_entry.id   AF-A0A932XGW4-F1
#
_cell.length_a   1.000
_cell.length_b   1.000
_cell.length_c   1.000
_cell.angle_alpha   90.00
_cell.angle_beta   90.00
_cell.angle_gamma   90.00
#
_symmetry.space_group_name_H-M   'P 1'
#
loop_
_entity.id
_entity.type
_entity.pdbx_description
1 polymer ?
#
loop_
_entity_poly.entity_id
_entity_poly.type
_entity_poly.pdbx_seq_one_letter_code
_entity_poly.pdbx_strand_id
1 'polypeptide(L)'
;MGLLDWLGWGWLGRGSTTGESAIERPWLRRWDHLPKRTAGPDFRHADYELARERAQEVARTTLGEQLWSRLQDDGYLELPSRHFEGVTYRLRVGRRIEVRCAPGARPPWHHRFLCINPTYPLPEEEFFAHLYLYVRDRE
;
A
#
# COMPACT_ATOMS: atom_id res chain seq x y z
N MET A 1 11.45 -64.13 1.44
CA MET A 1 11.64 -64.12 2.90
C MET A 1 11.24 -62.75 3.43
N GLY A 2 10.12 -62.69 4.18
CA GLY A 2 9.61 -61.62 5.08
C GLY A 2 9.55 -60.18 4.54
N LEU A 3 8.43 -59.51 4.27
CA LEU A 3 7.03 -59.55 4.74
C LEU A 3 6.82 -58.99 6.16
N LEU A 4 6.11 -57.84 6.19
CA LEU A 4 5.38 -57.10 7.23
C LEU A 4 5.53 -55.60 6.89
N ASP A 5 4.74 -54.98 6.01
CA ASP A 5 3.28 -54.97 5.83
C ASP A 5 2.49 -54.28 6.98
N TRP A 6 1.89 -53.12 6.63
CA TRP A 6 0.60 -52.54 7.09
C TRP A 6 0.60 -51.87 8.48
N LEU A 7 -0.01 -50.72 8.73
CA LEU A 7 -1.25 -50.05 8.27
C LEU A 7 -1.00 -48.52 8.34
N GLY A 8 -1.46 -47.63 7.47
CA GLY A 8 -2.74 -47.57 6.78
C GLY A 8 -3.42 -46.23 7.14
N TRP A 9 -4.31 -45.76 6.26
CA TRP A 9 -5.18 -44.57 6.36
C TRP A 9 -4.44 -43.25 6.04
N GLY A 10 -4.73 -42.51 4.98
CA GLY A 10 -5.96 -42.39 4.22
C GLY A 10 -6.41 -40.92 4.26
N TRP A 11 -6.82 -40.40 3.09
CA TRP A 11 -7.56 -39.16 2.87
C TRP A 11 -6.79 -37.83 2.76
N LEU A 12 -6.64 -37.40 1.49
CA LEU A 12 -7.25 -36.19 0.93
C LEU A 12 -7.54 -35.03 1.90
N GLY A 13 -6.95 -33.89 1.57
CA GLY A 13 -7.58 -32.59 1.82
C GLY A 13 -7.38 -32.05 3.22
N ARG A 14 -6.35 -31.22 3.39
CA ARG A 14 -6.49 -30.02 4.22
C ARG A 14 -5.88 -28.85 3.48
N GLY A 15 -6.67 -28.30 2.57
CA GLY A 15 -6.61 -26.86 2.37
C GLY A 15 -6.86 -26.21 3.73
N SER A 16 -5.92 -25.37 4.16
CA SER A 16 -6.23 -24.24 5.03
C SER A 16 -5.84 -22.98 4.28
N THR A 17 -6.62 -22.63 3.26
CA THR A 17 -7.03 -21.24 3.14
C THR A 17 -7.78 -20.84 4.42
N THR A 18 -7.68 -19.57 4.79
CA THR A 18 -8.29 -18.90 5.98
C THR A 18 -7.46 -19.06 7.27
N GLY A 19 -6.99 -18.01 7.94
CA GLY A 19 -7.22 -16.60 7.74
C GLY A 19 -6.55 -15.82 8.87
N GLU A 20 -5.67 -14.90 8.49
CA GLU A 20 -5.62 -13.60 9.12
C GLU A 20 -5.11 -12.69 8.01
N SER A 21 -6.04 -11.96 7.42
CA SER A 21 -5.77 -10.68 6.79
C SER A 21 -5.00 -9.86 7.80
N ALA A 22 -3.68 -10.06 7.88
CA ALA A 22 -2.80 -9.24 8.66
C ALA A 22 -2.98 -7.86 8.08
N ILE A 23 -3.82 -7.05 8.75
CA ILE A 23 -4.05 -5.66 8.42
C ILE A 23 -2.68 -5.10 8.09
N GLU A 24 -2.50 -4.62 6.86
CA GLU A 24 -1.23 -3.99 6.53
C GLU A 24 -1.17 -2.77 7.45
N ARG A 25 -0.22 -2.74 8.39
CA ARG A 25 -0.01 -1.62 9.32
C ARG A 25 1.21 -0.80 8.89
N PRO A 26 1.17 -0.12 7.73
CA PRO A 26 2.33 0.62 7.22
C PRO A 26 2.82 1.70 8.19
N TRP A 27 1.94 2.24 9.04
CA TRP A 27 2.29 3.18 10.12
C TRP A 27 3.21 2.61 11.20
N LEU A 28 3.35 1.29 11.31
CA LEU A 28 4.28 0.64 12.24
C LEU A 28 5.67 0.39 11.63
N ARG A 29 5.85 0.58 10.32
CA ARG A 29 7.15 0.36 9.68
C ARG A 29 7.97 1.64 9.72
N ARG A 30 9.24 1.55 10.18
CA ARG A 30 10.24 2.59 9.93
C ARG A 30 10.66 2.51 8.46
N TRP A 31 10.63 3.64 7.77
CA TRP A 31 10.88 3.72 6.34
C TRP A 31 12.35 4.03 6.06
N ASP A 32 13.12 3.02 5.67
CA ASP A 32 14.58 3.11 5.49
C ASP A 32 15.02 3.62 4.10
N HIS A 33 14.10 3.91 3.17
CA HIS A 33 14.43 3.89 1.72
C HIS A 33 14.34 5.23 0.97
N LEU A 34 14.12 6.35 1.65
CA LEU A 34 14.49 7.64 1.10
C LEU A 34 15.45 8.28 2.09
N PRO A 35 16.62 8.78 1.68
CA PRO A 35 17.41 9.61 2.56
C PRO A 35 16.47 10.74 2.99
N LYS A 36 16.05 10.72 4.27
CA LYS A 36 15.37 11.86 4.87
C LYS A 36 16.35 13.00 4.62
N ARG A 37 16.03 13.86 3.65
CA ARG A 37 16.59 15.20 3.62
C ARG A 37 16.07 15.79 4.92
N THR A 38 16.88 15.70 5.97
CA THR A 38 16.58 16.30 7.25
C THR A 38 16.24 17.75 6.96
N ALA A 39 15.14 18.27 7.50
CA ALA A 39 14.64 19.59 7.16
C ALA A 39 15.58 20.73 7.62
N GLY A 40 16.72 20.37 8.23
CA GLY A 40 17.81 21.24 8.65
C GLY A 40 18.36 20.76 9.99
N PRO A 41 19.47 21.33 10.45
CA PRO A 41 20.03 21.07 11.78
C PRO A 41 19.11 21.55 12.92
N ASP A 42 18.24 22.54 12.66
CA ASP A 42 17.36 23.13 13.66
C ASP A 42 16.02 22.38 13.84
N PHE A 43 15.75 21.38 12.99
CA PHE A 43 14.47 20.67 12.99
C PHE A 43 14.45 19.59 14.08
N ARG A 44 13.51 19.72 15.02
CA ARG A 44 13.40 18.86 16.20
C ARG A 44 12.38 17.75 15.98
N HIS A 45 12.37 16.78 16.90
CA HIS A 45 11.37 15.71 16.89
C HIS A 45 9.94 16.25 16.94
N ALA A 46 9.69 17.27 17.77
CA ALA A 46 8.39 17.93 17.87
C ALA A 46 7.92 18.54 16.53
N ASP A 47 8.84 19.06 15.72
CA ASP A 47 8.52 19.61 14.40
C ASP A 47 8.11 18.51 13.41
N TYR A 48 8.72 17.32 13.52
CA TYR A 48 8.31 16.14 12.75
C TYR A 48 6.92 15.62 13.16
N GLU A 49 6.60 15.66 14.46
CA GLU A 49 5.28 15.28 14.96
C GLU A 49 4.20 16.24 14.47
N LEU A 50 4.44 17.55 14.60
CA LEU A 50 3.54 18.57 14.08
C LEU A 50 3.36 18.48 12.56
N ALA A 51 4.43 18.20 11.81
CA ALA A 51 4.35 17.98 10.38
C ALA A 51 3.49 16.76 10.03
N ARG A 52 3.60 15.67 10.80
CA ARG A 52 2.78 14.47 10.62
C ARG A 52 1.30 14.74 10.92
N GLU A 53 0.99 15.45 12.00
CA GLU A 53 -0.39 15.81 12.36
C GLU A 53 -1.05 16.62 11.23
N ARG A 54 -0.35 17.65 10.73
CA ARG A 54 -0.83 18.44 9.59
C ARG A 54 -1.00 17.59 8.33
N ALA A 55 -0.08 16.67 8.07
CA ALA A 55 -0.18 15.79 6.91
C ALA A 55 -1.41 14.87 6.97
N GLN A 56 -1.75 14.38 8.17
CA GLN A 56 -2.96 13.59 8.38
C GLN A 56 -4.23 14.41 8.16
N GLU A 57 -4.25 15.67 8.61
CA GLU A 57 -5.37 16.59 8.36
C GLU A 57 -5.57 16.84 6.86
N VAL A 58 -4.49 17.14 6.14
CA VAL A 58 -4.51 17.34 4.68
C VAL A 58 -4.99 16.06 3.98
N ALA A 59 -4.46 14.90 4.35
CA ALA A 59 -4.85 13.63 3.75
C ALA A 59 -6.32 13.29 3.99
N ARG A 60 -6.79 13.42 5.24
CA ARG A 60 -8.18 13.20 5.62
C ARG A 60 -9.13 14.12 4.86
N THR A 61 -8.79 15.40 4.75
CA THR A 61 -9.58 16.39 4.01
C THR A 61 -9.64 16.06 2.52
N THR A 62 -8.52 15.62 1.95
CA THR A 62 -8.39 15.28 0.52
C THR A 62 -9.18 14.02 0.15
N LEU A 63 -9.12 12.99 1.00
CA LEU A 63 -9.75 11.68 0.75
C LEU A 63 -11.24 11.67 1.13
N GLY A 64 -11.62 12.48 2.11
CA GLY A 64 -12.90 12.39 2.80
C GLY A 64 -12.93 11.24 3.82
N GLU A 65 -13.87 11.33 4.77
CA GLU A 65 -13.95 10.43 5.93
C GLU A 65 -14.02 8.95 5.57
N GLN A 66 -14.77 8.61 4.52
CA GLN A 66 -15.05 7.22 4.19
C GLN A 66 -13.81 6.49 3.64
N LEU A 67 -13.05 7.14 2.76
CA LEU A 67 -11.79 6.59 2.23
C LEU A 67 -10.68 6.67 3.27
N TRP A 68 -10.67 7.73 4.08
CA TRP A 68 -9.73 7.85 5.19
C TRP A 68 -9.91 6.71 6.20
N SER A 69 -11.15 6.40 6.59
CA SER A 69 -11.47 5.28 7.48
C SER A 69 -11.01 3.94 6.90
N ARG A 70 -11.33 3.66 5.62
CA ARG A 70 -10.84 2.44 4.95
C ARG A 70 -9.31 2.35 4.90
N LEU A 71 -8.64 3.46 4.65
CA LEU A 71 -7.18 3.50 4.67
C LEU A 71 -6.63 3.16 6.07
N GLN A 72 -7.26 3.66 7.14
CA GLN A 72 -6.86 3.35 8.51
C GLN A 72 -7.12 1.88 8.87
N ASP A 73 -8.20 1.30 8.37
CA ASP A 73 -8.58 -0.09 8.65
C ASP A 73 -7.74 -1.10 7.85
N ASP A 74 -7.54 -0.85 6.55
CA ASP A 74 -6.91 -1.81 5.63
C ASP A 74 -5.41 -1.54 5.40
N GLY A 75 -4.96 -0.30 5.66
CA GLY A 75 -3.61 0.16 5.38
C GLY A 75 -3.31 0.47 3.91
N TYR A 76 -4.29 0.34 3.03
CA TYR A 76 -4.16 0.64 1.61
C TYR A 76 -5.50 1.11 1.02
N LEU A 77 -5.44 1.71 -0.17
CA LEU A 77 -6.60 1.92 -1.02
C LEU A 77 -6.37 1.26 -2.37
N GLU A 78 -7.41 0.61 -2.91
CA GLU A 78 -7.40 0.06 -4.26
C GLU A 78 -8.33 0.87 -5.16
N LEU A 79 -7.80 1.27 -6.32
CA LEU A 79 -8.51 2.06 -7.32
C LEU A 79 -8.48 1.29 -8.64
N PRO A 80 -9.62 0.79 -9.14
CA PRO A 80 -9.66 0.18 -10.46
C PRO A 80 -9.37 1.23 -11.54
N SER A 81 -8.57 0.87 -12.53
CA SER A 81 -8.34 1.71 -13.70
C SER A 81 -9.62 1.79 -14.53
N ARG A 82 -9.90 2.99 -15.06
CA ARG A 82 -10.99 3.21 -16.02
C ARG A 82 -10.51 3.09 -17.46
N HIS A 83 -9.21 3.30 -17.69
CA HIS A 83 -8.60 3.25 -19.02
C HIS A 83 -8.09 1.86 -19.39
N PHE A 84 -7.67 1.05 -18.42
CA PHE A 84 -7.09 -0.27 -18.65
C PHE A 84 -7.89 -1.34 -17.93
N GLU A 85 -8.66 -2.12 -18.70
CA GLU A 85 -9.47 -3.21 -18.17
C GLU A 85 -8.59 -4.24 -17.42
N GLY A 86 -9.04 -4.63 -16.23
CA GLY A 86 -8.34 -5.58 -15.37
C GLY A 86 -7.10 -5.02 -14.67
N VAL A 87 -6.84 -3.70 -14.74
CA VAL A 87 -5.78 -3.04 -13.98
C VAL A 87 -6.34 -2.39 -12.71
N THR A 88 -5.66 -2.58 -11.58
CA THR A 88 -5.98 -1.95 -10.29
C THR A 88 -4.73 -1.31 -9.71
N TYR A 89 -4.84 -0.07 -9.27
CA TYR A 89 -3.80 0.65 -8.56
C TYR A 89 -3.96 0.46 -7.06
N ARG A 90 -2.95 -0.08 -6.39
CA ARG A 90 -2.91 -0.18 -4.93
C ARG A 90 -2.00 0.92 -4.38
N LEU A 91 -2.59 1.81 -3.59
CA LEU A 91 -1.95 2.91 -2.91
C LEU A 91 -1.67 2.56 -1.45
N ARG A 92 -0.48 2.89 -0.96
CA ARG A 92 -0.06 2.73 0.43
C ARG A 92 0.77 3.92 0.86
N VAL A 93 0.60 4.35 2.11
CA VAL A 93 1.40 5.45 2.70
C VAL A 93 2.89 5.09 2.57
N GLY A 94 3.71 6.05 2.14
CA GLY A 94 5.16 5.87 2.00
C GLY A 94 5.62 4.89 0.91
N ARG A 95 4.71 4.41 0.02
CA ARG A 95 5.04 3.47 -1.06
C ARG A 95 4.76 4.06 -2.43
N ARG A 96 5.45 3.52 -3.45
CA ARG A 96 5.09 3.70 -4.86
C ARG A 96 3.72 3.08 -5.13
N ILE A 97 3.03 3.59 -6.15
CA ILE A 97 1.76 3.03 -6.63
C ILE A 97 2.05 1.62 -7.14
N GLU A 98 1.45 0.59 -6.56
CA GLU A 98 1.53 -0.77 -7.08
C GLU A 98 0.49 -0.96 -8.19
N VAL A 99 0.89 -1.53 -9.31
CA VAL A 99 0.01 -1.87 -10.43
C VAL A 99 -0.27 -3.37 -10.37
N ARG A 100 -1.55 -3.71 -10.17
CA ARG A 100 -2.05 -5.08 -10.18
C ARG A 100 -2.80 -5.34 -11.47
N CYS A 101 -2.58 -6.51 -12.04
CA CYS A 101 -3.19 -6.91 -13.31
C CYS A 101 -3.90 -8.23 -13.13
N ALA A 102 -5.18 -8.29 -13.52
CA ALA A 102 -5.91 -9.52 -13.68
C ALA A 102 -5.25 -10.38 -14.77
N PRO A 103 -5.46 -11.71 -14.77
CA PRO A 103 -4.97 -12.58 -15.82
C PRO A 103 -5.41 -12.08 -17.21
N GLY A 104 -4.44 -11.90 -18.12
CA GLY A 104 -4.70 -11.42 -19.49
C GLY A 104 -4.72 -9.90 -19.66
N ALA A 105 -4.75 -9.10 -18.58
CA ALA A 105 -4.62 -7.65 -18.66
C ALA A 105 -3.23 -7.24 -19.14
N ARG A 106 -3.17 -6.26 -20.05
CA ARG A 106 -1.93 -5.75 -20.65
C ARG A 106 -1.75 -4.26 -20.30
N PRO A 107 -1.11 -3.94 -19.17
CA PRO A 107 -0.82 -2.54 -18.85
C PRO A 107 0.20 -1.97 -19.85
N PRO A 108 0.18 -0.65 -20.11
CA PRO A 108 1.15 0.00 -21.00
C PRO A 108 2.54 0.12 -20.37
N TRP A 109 2.68 -0.12 -19.06
CA TRP A 109 3.94 -0.02 -18.32
C TRP A 109 4.62 -1.38 -18.17
N HIS A 110 5.95 -1.39 -18.28
CA HIS A 110 6.76 -2.60 -18.08
C HIS A 110 6.90 -3.01 -16.60
N HIS A 111 6.79 -2.06 -15.68
CA HIS A 111 6.97 -2.31 -14.25
C HIS A 111 5.61 -2.43 -13.54
N ARG A 112 5.58 -3.24 -12.46
CA ARG A 112 4.42 -3.38 -11.57
C ARG A 112 4.25 -2.23 -10.58
N PHE A 113 4.86 -1.08 -10.86
CA PHE A 113 4.75 0.11 -10.03
C PHE A 113 4.87 1.37 -10.88
N LEU A 114 4.20 2.44 -10.44
CA LEU A 114 4.38 3.79 -10.97
C LEU A 114 5.20 4.62 -9.99
N CYS A 115 6.18 5.35 -10.52
CA CYS A 115 7.00 6.28 -9.75
C CYS A 115 6.46 7.70 -9.92
N ILE A 116 6.07 8.30 -8.81
CA ILE A 116 5.76 9.73 -8.73
C ILE A 116 6.75 10.31 -7.74
N ASN A 117 7.47 11.35 -8.15
CA ASN A 117 8.41 12.04 -7.28
C ASN A 117 7.88 13.45 -7.03
N PRO A 118 7.63 13.85 -5.78
CA PRO A 118 7.25 15.22 -5.49
C PRO A 118 8.46 16.13 -5.72
N THR A 119 8.20 17.37 -6.15
CA THR A 119 9.25 18.39 -6.37
C THR A 119 9.83 18.94 -5.06
N TYR A 120 9.16 18.68 -3.93
CA TYR A 120 9.57 19.05 -2.57
C TYR A 120 9.35 17.88 -1.61
N PRO A 121 10.10 17.79 -0.50
CA PRO A 121 9.92 16.71 0.47
C PRO A 121 8.57 16.86 1.19
N LEU A 122 7.71 15.87 1.00
CA LEU A 122 6.40 15.80 1.63
C LEU A 122 6.40 14.77 2.77
N PRO A 123 5.67 15.02 3.87
CA PRO A 123 5.30 13.97 4.80
C PRO A 123 4.55 12.84 4.07
N GLU A 124 4.68 11.62 4.57
CA GLU A 124 4.23 10.41 3.86
C GLU A 124 2.71 10.37 3.65
N GLU A 125 1.94 10.80 4.65
CA GLU A 125 0.48 10.83 4.62
C GLU A 125 -0.05 11.89 3.63
N GLU A 126 0.57 13.07 3.58
CA GLU A 126 0.25 14.10 2.58
C GLU A 126 0.62 13.62 1.18
N PHE A 127 1.80 13.01 1.04
CA PHE A 127 2.23 12.44 -0.23
C PHE A 127 1.29 11.32 -0.71
N PHE A 128 0.78 10.49 0.20
CA PHE A 128 -0.25 9.50 -0.14
C PHE A 128 -1.50 10.15 -0.75
N ALA A 129 -1.98 11.25 -0.16
CA ALA A 129 -3.12 11.98 -0.69
C ALA A 129 -2.85 12.51 -2.10
N HIS A 130 -1.63 12.95 -2.38
CA HIS A 130 -1.21 13.33 -3.73
C HIS A 130 -1.19 12.15 -4.70
N LEU A 131 -0.77 10.95 -4.28
CA LEU A 131 -0.87 9.74 -5.10
C LEU A 131 -2.33 9.41 -5.45
N TYR A 132 -3.24 9.56 -4.47
CA TYR A 132 -4.68 9.38 -4.70
C TYR A 132 -5.22 10.38 -5.73
N LEU A 133 -4.94 11.68 -5.56
CA LEU A 133 -5.36 12.70 -6.52
C LEU A 133 -4.79 12.43 -7.91
N TYR A 134 -3.51 12.05 -8.00
CA TYR A 134 -2.88 11.73 -9.28
C TYR A 134 -3.60 10.59 -10.00
N VAL A 135 -3.87 9.47 -9.32
CA VAL A 135 -4.57 8.33 -9.94
C VAL A 135 -6.00 8.73 -10.30
N ARG A 136 -6.71 9.42 -9.40
CA ARG A 136 -8.10 9.86 -9.64
C ARG A 136 -8.22 10.82 -10.83
N ASP A 137 -7.30 11.75 -10.99
CA ASP A 137 -7.38 12.80 -12.01
C ASP A 137 -6.83 12.36 -13.39
N ARG A 138 -6.07 11.26 -13.42
CA ARG A 138 -5.50 10.66 -14.64
C ARG A 138 -6.28 9.43 -15.14
N GLU A 139 -7.41 9.09 -14.50
CA GLU A 139 -8.30 7.95 -14.80
C GLU A 139 -9.77 8.36 -14.95
#